data_AF-M2B613-F1
#
_entry.id   AF-M2B613-F1
#
_cell.length_a   1.000
_cell.length_b   1.000
_cell.length_c   1.000
_cell.angle_alpha   90.00
_cell.angle_beta   90.00
_cell.angle_gamma   90.00
#
_symmetry.space_group_name_H-M   'P 1'
#
loop_
_entity.id
_entity.type
_entity.pdbx_description
1 polymer ?
#
loop_
_entity_poly.entity_id
_entity_poly.type
_entity_poly.pdbx_seq_one_letter_code
_entity_poly.pdbx_strand_id
1 'polypeptide(L)'
;MPRPRDDDPGGHRTERTFPAETNMSHESADAQSSAARSTEPNLDSTKFAEVTSGVYRRFDAESVWMALRYAVGQRLFDENPTIMLMFVRIAEIYPEAHARLQEIRSQESGPLRQAIDLIVDPPSELREAKYLPDSIQSPGEMDLCWAEFLVTGKTEVIEKIVAVLDRDDRTREFLNETLSSDATDFQLSDAERTELQQFGIGIGKLSEDDCWEVMTPGDCDLFLWLAIKDQNETCSRILQAMDEPLKLHLASKGAALWSLQANATQHGTIRLLCEQASKQPGGFGRKLLVIA
;
A
#
# COMPACT_ATOMS: atom_id res chain seq x y z
N MET A 1 23.17 -44.32 66.95
CA MET A 1 24.31 -45.09 66.41
C MET A 1 24.49 -44.68 64.95
N PRO A 2 25.69 -44.30 64.48
CA PRO A 2 26.42 -43.05 64.69
C PRO A 2 26.38 -42.06 63.48
N ARG A 3 26.84 -40.82 63.75
CA ARG A 3 26.84 -39.54 62.99
C ARG A 3 28.08 -39.37 62.04
N PRO A 4 28.57 -38.16 61.66
CA PRO A 4 28.10 -37.05 60.77
C PRO A 4 29.19 -36.54 59.77
N ARG A 5 28.91 -35.45 59.03
CA ARG A 5 29.78 -34.26 58.76
C ARG A 5 28.97 -33.25 57.91
N ASP A 6 28.49 -32.13 58.45
CA ASP A 6 29.16 -30.84 58.74
C ASP A 6 29.65 -30.12 57.46
N ASP A 7 28.92 -29.10 57.01
CA ASP A 7 29.29 -27.67 57.14
C ASP A 7 28.55 -26.79 56.11
N ASP A 8 27.79 -25.83 56.64
CA ASP A 8 27.45 -24.53 56.03
C ASP A 8 28.23 -23.49 56.88
N PRO A 9 28.79 -22.39 56.33
CA PRO A 9 27.98 -21.17 56.29
C PRO A 9 28.31 -20.16 55.16
N GLY A 10 27.26 -19.64 54.52
CA GLY A 10 26.93 -18.21 54.54
C GLY A 10 27.59 -17.23 53.55
N GLY A 11 26.78 -16.30 53.02
CA GLY A 11 27.24 -14.94 52.71
C GLY A 11 26.69 -14.21 51.46
N HIS A 12 25.62 -13.44 51.67
CA HIS A 12 25.31 -12.12 51.10
C HIS A 12 25.09 -11.87 49.58
N ARG A 13 23.80 -11.67 49.23
CA ARG A 13 23.16 -10.47 48.63
C ARG A 13 24.05 -9.51 47.81
N THR A 14 23.67 -9.23 46.56
CA THR A 14 23.58 -7.83 46.04
C THR A 14 22.82 -7.76 44.71
N GLU A 15 21.93 -6.77 44.67
CA GLU A 15 21.18 -6.27 43.51
C GLU A 15 22.13 -5.77 42.41
N ARG A 16 21.75 -5.91 41.14
CA ARG A 16 22.40 -5.20 40.03
C ARG A 16 21.46 -4.17 39.42
N THR A 17 21.69 -2.94 39.86
CA THR A 17 21.36 -1.66 39.24
C THR A 17 22.24 -1.42 38.00
N PHE A 18 21.69 -0.71 37.01
CA PHE A 18 22.42 -0.06 35.90
C PHE A 18 23.49 0.92 36.42
N PRO A 19 24.48 1.26 35.60
CA PRO A 19 24.80 2.68 35.47
C PRO A 19 25.06 3.16 34.04
N ALA A 20 24.83 4.47 33.90
CA ALA A 20 25.06 5.33 32.77
C ALA A 20 26.51 5.84 32.68
N GLU A 21 26.85 6.33 31.49
CA GLU A 21 27.80 7.40 31.12
C GLU A 21 29.20 7.46 31.75
N THR A 22 30.22 7.44 30.88
CA THR A 22 31.50 8.13 31.13
C THR A 22 32.05 8.70 29.83
N ASN A 23 32.27 10.01 29.85
CA ASN A 23 32.86 10.84 28.81
C ASN A 23 34.37 10.97 29.10
N MET A 24 35.27 10.93 28.11
CA MET A 24 36.59 11.63 28.04
C MET A 24 37.49 11.10 26.90
N SER A 25 37.52 11.87 25.82
CA SER A 25 38.65 12.34 24.99
C SER A 25 40.01 11.59 24.97
N HIS A 26 40.47 11.20 23.77
CA HIS A 26 41.78 11.60 23.20
C HIS A 26 41.85 11.31 21.68
N GLU A 27 42.01 12.40 20.92
CA GLU A 27 42.73 12.61 19.67
C GLU A 27 43.04 11.44 18.71
N SER A 28 42.52 11.54 17.48
CA SER A 28 43.38 11.50 16.29
C SER A 28 42.75 12.38 15.21
N ALA A 29 43.47 13.44 14.83
CA ALA A 29 43.17 14.28 13.69
C ALA A 29 43.36 13.50 12.38
N ASP A 30 42.75 14.05 11.32
CA ASP A 30 42.91 13.73 9.89
C ASP A 30 41.80 12.87 9.25
N ALA A 31 40.67 13.53 8.98
CA ALA A 31 39.91 13.42 7.72
C ALA A 31 38.69 14.36 7.74
N GLN A 32 38.88 15.64 8.03
CA GLN A 32 37.85 16.66 7.74
C GLN A 32 38.08 17.20 6.33
N SER A 33 37.62 16.44 5.34
CA SER A 33 37.35 16.97 4.01
C SER A 33 35.98 16.49 3.57
N SER A 34 35.08 17.47 3.38
CA SER A 34 33.95 17.38 2.47
C SER A 34 32.87 16.33 2.78
N ALA A 35 31.97 16.65 3.72
CA ALA A 35 30.56 16.23 3.61
C ALA A 35 29.66 17.19 4.40
N ALA A 36 29.60 18.46 3.98
CA ALA A 36 28.38 19.21 4.18
C ALA A 36 27.30 18.51 3.34
N ARG A 37 26.57 17.55 3.93
CA ARG A 37 25.36 17.01 3.33
C ARG A 37 24.40 18.18 3.18
N SER A 38 24.24 18.67 1.95
CA SER A 38 23.25 19.69 1.62
C SER A 38 21.89 19.19 2.08
N THR A 39 21.29 19.92 3.01
CA THR A 39 19.89 19.77 3.45
C THR A 39 18.90 20.29 2.40
N GLU A 40 19.39 20.71 1.23
CA GLU A 40 18.55 21.11 0.11
C GLU A 40 17.98 19.86 -0.59
N PRO A 41 16.66 19.81 -0.83
CA PRO A 41 16.04 18.74 -1.59
C PRO A 41 16.72 18.64 -2.97
N ASN A 42 17.13 17.43 -3.35
CA ASN A 42 17.58 17.17 -4.72
C ASN A 42 16.44 17.59 -5.68
N LEU A 43 16.70 18.60 -6.52
CA LEU A 43 15.70 19.18 -7.40
C LEU A 43 15.04 18.12 -8.30
N ASP A 44 15.78 17.10 -8.74
CA ASP A 44 15.23 16.02 -9.57
C ASP A 44 14.27 15.13 -8.79
N SER A 45 14.52 14.92 -7.50
CA SER A 45 13.61 14.19 -6.61
C SER A 45 12.31 14.97 -6.40
N THR A 46 12.40 16.29 -6.26
CA THR A 46 11.23 17.17 -6.18
C THR A 46 10.43 17.11 -7.49
N LYS A 47 11.11 17.18 -8.64
CA LYS A 47 10.46 17.07 -9.95
C LYS A 47 9.83 15.70 -10.19
N PHE A 48 10.47 14.63 -9.73
CA PHE A 48 9.88 13.30 -9.74
C PHE A 48 8.56 13.29 -8.97
N ALA A 49 8.54 13.74 -7.73
CA ALA A 49 7.33 13.80 -6.92
C ALA A 49 6.23 14.70 -7.55
N GLU A 50 6.59 15.84 -8.14
CA GLU A 50 5.64 16.71 -8.86
C GLU A 50 4.99 15.99 -10.05
N VAL A 51 5.79 15.32 -10.88
CA VAL A 51 5.30 14.59 -12.06
C VAL A 51 4.45 13.39 -11.65
N THR A 52 4.93 12.56 -10.73
CA THR A 52 4.22 11.33 -10.33
C THR A 52 3.04 11.59 -9.39
N SER A 53 2.90 12.78 -8.82
CA SER A 53 1.71 13.17 -8.04
C SER A 53 0.59 13.79 -8.88
N GLY A 54 0.76 13.93 -10.21
CA GLY A 54 -0.31 14.37 -11.08
C GLY A 54 0.11 15.47 -12.04
N VAL A 55 0.88 15.10 -13.07
CA VAL A 55 1.33 16.01 -14.14
C VAL A 55 0.17 16.69 -14.88
N TYR A 56 -1.02 16.08 -14.90
CA TYR A 56 -2.23 16.66 -15.47
C TYR A 56 -2.62 18.02 -14.89
N ARG A 57 -2.22 18.31 -13.64
CA ARG A 57 -2.51 19.60 -12.97
C ARG A 57 -1.65 20.73 -13.50
N ARG A 58 -0.38 20.44 -13.80
CA ARG A 58 0.61 21.39 -14.29
C ARG A 58 1.70 20.64 -15.03
N PHE A 59 1.60 20.65 -16.35
CA PHE A 59 2.60 20.04 -17.22
C PHE A 59 3.80 20.96 -17.43
N ASP A 60 5.01 20.38 -17.42
CA ASP A 60 6.27 21.02 -17.78
C ASP A 60 7.25 19.97 -18.33
N ALA A 61 7.72 20.14 -19.56
CA ALA A 61 8.54 19.14 -20.26
C ALA A 61 9.93 18.96 -19.61
N GLU A 62 10.53 20.03 -19.07
CA GLU A 62 11.81 19.91 -18.34
C GLU A 62 11.64 19.12 -17.04
N SER A 63 10.56 19.37 -16.29
CA SER A 63 10.26 18.61 -15.08
C SER A 63 10.09 17.12 -15.37
N VAL A 64 9.49 16.75 -16.50
CA VAL A 64 9.40 15.33 -16.96
C VAL A 64 10.78 14.74 -17.21
N TRP A 65 11.66 15.47 -17.90
CA TRP A 65 13.04 15.03 -18.11
C TRP A 65 13.80 14.83 -16.78
N MET A 66 13.71 15.80 -15.87
CA MET A 66 14.37 15.72 -14.56
C MET A 66 13.84 14.54 -13.73
N ALA A 67 12.53 14.32 -13.75
CA ALA A 67 11.89 13.18 -13.11
C ALA A 67 12.38 11.84 -13.70
N LEU A 68 12.49 11.73 -15.03
CA LEU A 68 13.00 10.53 -15.70
C LEU A 68 14.45 10.24 -15.29
N ARG A 69 15.31 11.28 -15.30
CA ARG A 69 16.71 11.15 -14.89
C ARG A 69 16.84 10.67 -13.44
N TYR A 70 16.00 11.17 -12.54
CA TYR A 70 15.93 10.68 -11.16
C TYR A 70 15.50 9.21 -11.10
N ALA A 71 14.40 8.85 -11.78
CA ALA A 71 13.86 7.50 -11.76
C ALA A 71 14.86 6.45 -12.26
N VAL A 72 15.59 6.74 -13.34
CA VAL A 72 16.67 5.89 -13.84
C VAL A 72 17.83 5.83 -12.83
N GLY A 73 18.26 6.98 -12.30
CA GLY A 73 19.37 7.06 -11.36
C GLY A 73 19.12 6.29 -10.05
N GLN A 74 17.86 6.19 -9.61
CA GLN A 74 17.44 5.42 -8.45
C GLN A 74 16.92 4.02 -8.79
N ARG A 75 16.98 3.60 -10.06
CA ARG A 75 16.48 2.29 -10.53
C ARG A 75 15.02 2.00 -10.18
N LEU A 76 14.18 3.03 -10.14
CA LEU A 76 12.77 2.89 -9.70
C LEU A 76 11.94 1.99 -10.61
N PHE A 77 12.36 1.79 -11.85
CA PHE A 77 11.67 0.89 -12.80
C PHE A 77 11.80 -0.59 -12.42
N ASP A 78 12.86 -0.96 -11.70
CA ASP A 78 13.07 -2.33 -11.21
C ASP A 78 12.13 -2.63 -10.02
N GLU A 79 11.82 -1.60 -9.24
CA GLU A 79 10.96 -1.69 -8.06
C GLU A 79 9.47 -1.56 -8.42
N ASN A 80 9.15 -0.66 -9.36
CA ASN A 80 7.78 -0.42 -9.80
C ASN A 80 7.73 -0.14 -11.32
N PRO A 81 7.38 -1.17 -12.13
CA PRO A 81 7.26 -1.03 -13.58
C PRO A 81 6.20 0.00 -14.04
N THR A 82 5.22 0.33 -13.19
CA THR A 82 4.18 1.33 -13.54
C THR A 82 4.76 2.73 -13.74
N ILE A 83 5.92 3.03 -13.13
CA ILE A 83 6.61 4.32 -13.32
C ILE A 83 7.09 4.45 -14.78
N MET A 84 7.61 3.38 -15.39
CA MET A 84 7.98 3.40 -16.81
C MET A 84 6.76 3.64 -17.69
N LEU A 85 5.66 2.94 -17.41
CA LEU A 85 4.39 3.11 -18.15
C LEU A 85 3.85 4.53 -18.02
N MET A 86 4.00 5.16 -16.85
CA MET A 86 3.65 6.56 -16.65
C MET A 86 4.45 7.47 -17.60
N PHE A 87 5.77 7.31 -17.72
CA PHE A 87 6.57 8.12 -18.65
C PHE A 87 6.25 7.85 -20.12
N VAL A 88 6.03 6.60 -20.51
CA VAL A 88 5.51 6.25 -21.85
C VAL A 88 4.22 7.02 -22.10
N ARG A 89 3.27 6.95 -21.16
CA ARG A 89 1.97 7.61 -21.30
C ARG A 89 2.07 9.14 -21.33
N ILE A 90 2.98 9.73 -20.55
CA ILE A 90 3.25 11.18 -20.59
C ILE A 90 3.71 11.59 -21.98
N ALA A 91 4.66 10.88 -22.59
CA ALA A 91 5.15 11.20 -23.92
C ALA A 91 4.05 11.03 -24.99
N GLU A 92 3.12 10.10 -24.82
CA GLU A 92 1.97 9.97 -25.74
C GLU A 92 0.97 11.14 -25.63
N ILE A 93 0.68 11.59 -24.40
CA ILE A 93 -0.37 12.59 -24.13
C ILE A 93 0.15 14.02 -24.30
N TYR A 94 1.43 14.26 -24.04
CA TYR A 94 2.06 15.57 -24.07
C TYR A 94 3.14 15.63 -25.16
N PRO A 95 2.82 16.15 -26.36
CA PRO A 95 3.77 16.23 -27.47
C PRO A 95 5.07 16.96 -27.13
N GLU A 96 5.02 17.95 -26.24
CA GLU A 96 6.19 18.68 -25.78
C GLU A 96 7.15 17.80 -24.96
N ALA A 97 6.63 16.85 -24.17
CA ALA A 97 7.48 15.89 -23.46
C ALA A 97 8.14 14.92 -24.44
N HIS A 98 7.39 14.42 -25.44
CA HIS A 98 7.93 13.56 -26.48
C HIS A 98 9.05 14.26 -27.25
N ALA A 99 8.79 15.47 -27.75
CA ALA A 99 9.76 16.28 -28.46
C ALA A 99 11.02 16.53 -27.61
N ARG A 100 10.82 16.90 -26.34
CA ARG A 100 11.93 17.16 -25.42
C ARG A 100 12.79 15.93 -25.19
N LEU A 101 12.18 14.78 -24.93
CA LEU A 101 12.90 13.53 -24.73
C LEU A 101 13.62 13.09 -26.03
N GLN A 102 13.02 13.31 -27.20
CA GLN A 102 13.63 13.03 -28.50
C GLN A 102 14.85 13.94 -28.79
N GLU A 103 14.85 15.19 -28.35
CA GLU A 103 16.02 16.09 -28.45
C GLU A 103 17.18 15.59 -27.58
N ILE A 104 16.88 15.28 -26.32
CA ILE A 104 17.85 14.82 -25.31
C ILE A 104 18.39 13.44 -25.67
N ARG A 105 17.58 12.60 -26.32
CA ARG A 105 17.91 11.24 -26.74
C ARG A 105 19.32 11.14 -27.33
N SER A 106 19.69 12.03 -28.25
CA SER A 106 21.00 11.99 -28.92
C SER A 106 22.21 12.36 -28.04
N GLN A 107 21.96 12.98 -26.89
CA GLN A 107 22.97 13.47 -25.95
C GLN A 107 23.25 12.46 -24.82
N GLU A 108 22.37 11.47 -24.65
CA GLU A 108 22.43 10.50 -23.56
C GLU A 108 22.96 9.13 -24.00
N SER A 109 23.49 8.38 -23.02
CA SER A 109 23.97 7.01 -23.22
C SER A 109 23.59 6.09 -22.05
N GLY A 110 23.81 4.77 -22.20
CA GLY A 110 23.56 3.80 -21.13
C GLY A 110 22.08 3.64 -20.76
N PRO A 111 21.77 3.38 -19.47
CA PRO A 111 20.40 3.11 -19.01
C PRO A 111 19.41 4.25 -19.30
N LEU A 112 19.85 5.50 -19.22
CA LEU A 112 19.00 6.67 -19.47
C LEU A 112 18.61 6.75 -20.94
N ARG A 113 19.55 6.47 -21.85
CA ARG A 113 19.26 6.36 -23.28
C ARG A 113 18.27 5.24 -23.58
N GLN A 114 18.45 4.07 -22.97
CA GLN A 114 17.54 2.93 -23.14
C GLN A 114 16.11 3.25 -22.67
N ALA A 115 15.97 3.94 -21.53
CA ALA A 115 14.68 4.39 -21.04
C ALA A 115 14.02 5.38 -22.02
N ILE A 116 14.76 6.38 -22.52
CA ILE A 116 14.25 7.33 -23.52
C ILE A 116 13.83 6.62 -24.81
N ASP A 117 14.62 5.66 -25.30
CA ASP A 117 14.29 4.89 -26.50
C ASP A 117 12.93 4.17 -26.33
N LEU A 118 12.68 3.55 -25.17
CA LEU A 118 11.42 2.88 -24.86
C LEU A 118 10.24 3.87 -24.71
N ILE A 119 10.47 5.06 -24.15
CA ILE A 119 9.41 6.06 -23.92
C ILE A 119 8.99 6.74 -25.23
N VAL A 120 9.95 7.06 -26.09
CA VAL A 120 9.72 7.82 -27.32
C VAL A 120 9.21 6.92 -28.46
N ASP A 121 9.59 5.65 -28.47
CA ASP A 121 9.12 4.65 -29.44
C ASP A 121 8.73 3.33 -28.74
N PRO A 122 7.63 3.34 -27.95
CA PRO A 122 7.21 2.18 -27.19
C PRO A 122 6.66 1.05 -28.09
N PRO A 123 6.79 -0.23 -27.69
CA PRO A 123 6.07 -1.35 -28.30
C PRO A 123 4.56 -1.11 -28.38
N SER A 124 3.90 -1.75 -29.34
CA SER A 124 2.49 -1.49 -29.67
C SER A 124 1.51 -1.81 -28.53
N GLU A 125 1.92 -2.70 -27.62
CA GLU A 125 1.18 -3.16 -26.45
C GLU A 125 1.18 -2.13 -25.32
N LEU A 126 2.18 -1.24 -25.29
CA LEU A 126 2.26 -0.15 -24.31
C LEU A 126 1.58 1.12 -24.79
N ARG A 127 1.18 1.16 -26.06
CA ARG A 127 0.56 2.34 -26.66
C ARG A 127 -0.91 2.46 -26.30
N GLU A 128 -1.41 3.69 -26.36
CA GLU A 128 -2.84 4.00 -26.25
C GLU A 128 -3.48 3.46 -24.94
N ALA A 129 -2.66 3.28 -23.91
CA ALA A 129 -3.05 2.67 -22.64
C ALA A 129 -3.69 1.27 -22.74
N LYS A 130 -3.30 0.45 -23.73
CA LYS A 130 -3.78 -0.94 -23.90
C LYS A 130 -3.47 -1.88 -22.73
N TYR A 131 -2.53 -1.51 -21.87
CA TYR A 131 -2.18 -2.23 -20.65
C TYR A 131 -3.22 -2.04 -19.52
N LEU A 132 -4.16 -1.10 -19.66
CA LEU A 132 -5.16 -0.87 -18.62
C LEU A 132 -6.16 -2.03 -18.55
N PRO A 133 -6.46 -2.52 -17.35
CA PRO A 133 -7.39 -3.64 -17.19
C PRO A 133 -8.83 -3.18 -17.46
N ASP A 134 -9.65 -4.07 -18.03
CA ASP A 134 -11.10 -3.84 -18.12
C ASP A 134 -11.75 -3.82 -16.73
N SER A 135 -11.30 -4.73 -15.86
CA SER A 135 -11.66 -4.82 -14.45
C SER A 135 -10.41 -5.08 -13.62
N ILE A 136 -10.26 -4.40 -12.49
CA ILE A 136 -9.16 -4.67 -11.56
C ILE A 136 -9.38 -6.06 -10.93
N GLN A 137 -8.31 -6.80 -10.68
CA GLN A 137 -8.25 -8.12 -10.06
C GLN A 137 -7.12 -8.21 -9.02
N SER A 138 -6.17 -7.26 -9.06
CA SER A 138 -5.06 -7.18 -8.10
C SER A 138 -4.70 -5.72 -7.75
N PRO A 139 -3.97 -5.49 -6.63
CA PRO A 139 -3.46 -4.16 -6.32
C PRO A 139 -2.54 -3.57 -7.40
N GLY A 140 -1.71 -4.37 -8.06
CA GLY A 140 -0.83 -3.87 -9.14
C GLY A 140 -1.60 -3.32 -10.34
N GLU A 141 -2.75 -3.91 -10.66
CA GLU A 141 -3.66 -3.36 -11.69
C GLU A 141 -4.32 -2.04 -11.28
N MET A 142 -4.50 -1.83 -9.98
CA MET A 142 -4.98 -0.55 -9.43
C MET A 142 -3.93 0.55 -9.60
N ASP A 143 -2.65 0.24 -9.43
CA ASP A 143 -1.55 1.17 -9.66
C ASP A 143 -1.50 1.63 -11.13
N LEU A 144 -1.84 0.76 -12.09
CA LEU A 144 -1.97 1.13 -13.50
C LEU A 144 -3.09 2.16 -13.72
N CYS A 145 -4.24 1.97 -13.08
CA CYS A 145 -5.35 2.93 -13.14
C CYS A 145 -4.98 4.27 -12.49
N TRP A 146 -4.29 4.24 -11.34
CA TRP A 146 -3.77 5.47 -10.72
C TRP A 146 -2.76 6.18 -11.61
N ALA A 147 -1.83 5.44 -12.24
CA ALA A 147 -0.87 6.03 -13.16
C ALA A 147 -1.55 6.73 -14.33
N GLU A 148 -2.57 6.12 -14.96
CA GLU A 148 -3.34 6.77 -16.02
C GLU A 148 -4.04 8.04 -15.54
N PHE A 149 -4.66 8.02 -14.36
CA PHE A 149 -5.28 9.22 -13.78
C PHE A 149 -4.25 10.33 -13.50
N LEU A 150 -3.09 9.98 -12.95
CA LEU A 150 -2.05 10.95 -12.61
C LEU A 150 -1.44 11.59 -13.88
N VAL A 151 -1.50 10.89 -15.02
CA VAL A 151 -1.10 11.46 -16.32
C VAL A 151 -2.21 12.27 -16.96
N THR A 152 -3.46 11.81 -16.94
CA THR A 152 -4.54 12.37 -17.78
C THR A 152 -5.58 13.20 -17.04
N GLY A 153 -5.69 13.04 -15.72
CA GLY A 153 -6.75 13.61 -14.89
C GLY A 153 -8.14 13.01 -15.10
N LYS A 154 -8.27 11.97 -15.93
CA LYS A 154 -9.53 11.33 -16.32
C LYS A 154 -10.01 10.33 -15.27
N THR A 155 -11.25 10.46 -14.82
CA THR A 155 -11.79 9.67 -13.69
C THR A 155 -12.31 8.30 -14.08
N GLU A 156 -12.51 8.01 -15.36
CA GLU A 156 -13.07 6.76 -15.86
C GLU A 156 -12.26 5.53 -15.39
N VAL A 157 -10.93 5.68 -15.25
CA VAL A 157 -10.07 4.62 -14.69
C VAL A 157 -10.19 4.48 -13.18
N ILE A 158 -10.54 5.56 -12.47
CA ILE A 158 -10.75 5.54 -11.02
C ILE A 158 -12.11 4.95 -10.67
N GLU A 159 -13.11 5.11 -11.53
CA GLU A 159 -14.40 4.43 -11.38
C GLU A 159 -14.24 2.90 -11.32
N LYS A 160 -13.23 2.34 -12.01
CA LYS A 160 -12.87 0.91 -11.89
C LYS A 160 -12.37 0.55 -10.48
N ILE A 161 -11.67 1.47 -9.81
CA ILE A 161 -11.21 1.31 -8.41
C ILE A 161 -12.41 1.38 -7.45
N VAL A 162 -13.33 2.32 -7.68
CA VAL A 162 -14.57 2.41 -6.90
C VAL A 162 -15.37 1.11 -7.02
N ALA A 163 -15.45 0.52 -8.22
CA ALA A 163 -16.15 -0.75 -8.46
C ALA A 163 -15.56 -1.94 -7.67
N VAL A 164 -14.28 -1.88 -7.25
CA VAL A 164 -13.70 -2.89 -6.37
C VAL A 164 -14.43 -2.94 -5.02
N LEU A 165 -14.90 -1.80 -4.52
CA LEU A 165 -15.64 -1.71 -3.25
C LEU A 165 -17.05 -2.30 -3.30
N ASP A 166 -17.53 -2.65 -4.50
CA ASP A 166 -18.85 -3.26 -4.71
C ASP A 166 -18.82 -4.79 -4.76
N ARG A 167 -17.63 -5.39 -4.76
CA ARG A 167 -17.50 -6.84 -4.80
C ARG A 167 -18.07 -7.48 -3.53
N ASP A 168 -18.48 -8.73 -3.68
CA ASP A 168 -19.05 -9.55 -2.62
C ASP A 168 -18.17 -9.62 -1.37
N ASP A 169 -18.82 -9.77 -0.20
CA ASP A 169 -18.20 -9.90 1.12
C ASP A 169 -17.76 -11.35 1.35
N ARG A 170 -16.61 -11.73 0.78
CA ARG A 170 -16.14 -13.11 0.79
C ARG A 170 -15.56 -13.54 2.14
N THR A 171 -15.08 -12.60 2.95
CA THR A 171 -14.65 -12.87 4.32
C THR A 171 -15.81 -13.35 5.18
N ARG A 172 -17.01 -12.80 4.99
CA ARG A 172 -18.21 -13.28 5.70
C ARG A 172 -18.52 -14.73 5.37
N GLU A 173 -18.48 -15.08 4.08
CA GLU A 173 -18.71 -16.47 3.62
C GLU A 173 -17.71 -17.43 4.28
N PHE A 174 -16.42 -17.08 4.21
CA PHE A 174 -15.34 -17.86 4.84
C PHE A 174 -15.54 -18.03 6.35
N LEU A 175 -15.89 -16.96 7.07
CA LEU A 175 -16.12 -17.02 8.51
C LEU A 175 -17.35 -17.88 8.85
N ASN A 176 -18.46 -17.74 8.11
CA ASN A 176 -19.65 -18.54 8.33
C ASN A 176 -19.41 -20.03 8.07
N GLU A 177 -18.68 -20.38 7.00
CA GLU A 177 -18.30 -21.76 6.70
C GLU A 177 -17.43 -22.36 7.82
N THR A 178 -16.44 -21.59 8.28
CA THR A 178 -15.54 -22.05 9.36
C THR A 178 -16.29 -22.21 10.68
N LEU A 179 -17.18 -21.27 11.02
CA LEU A 179 -17.94 -21.30 12.27
C LEU A 179 -18.98 -22.45 12.32
N SER A 180 -19.41 -22.95 11.15
CA SER A 180 -20.40 -24.02 11.03
C SER A 180 -19.78 -25.42 10.94
N SER A 181 -18.46 -25.52 10.76
CA SER A 181 -17.76 -26.78 10.50
C SER A 181 -16.91 -27.20 11.70
N ASP A 182 -17.28 -28.30 12.36
CA ASP A 182 -16.42 -28.97 13.35
C ASP A 182 -15.14 -29.57 12.73
N ALA A 183 -15.06 -29.61 11.39
CA ALA A 183 -14.00 -30.28 10.63
C ALA A 183 -12.87 -29.35 10.14
N THR A 184 -12.93 -28.04 10.43
CA THR A 184 -11.85 -27.11 10.06
C THR A 184 -10.81 -27.00 11.17
N ASP A 185 -9.52 -27.05 10.80
CA ASP A 185 -8.39 -26.85 11.73
C ASP A 185 -8.34 -25.45 12.35
N PHE A 186 -9.14 -24.50 11.83
CA PHE A 186 -9.26 -23.15 12.34
C PHE A 186 -10.54 -23.01 13.17
N GLN A 187 -10.39 -22.61 14.43
CA GLN A 187 -11.50 -22.27 15.33
C GLN A 187 -11.23 -20.93 16.03
N LEU A 188 -12.31 -20.22 16.33
CA LEU A 188 -12.28 -18.98 17.11
C LEU A 188 -12.78 -19.27 18.52
N SER A 189 -11.99 -18.90 19.52
CA SER A 189 -12.40 -18.89 20.91
C SER A 189 -13.39 -17.75 21.20
N ASP A 190 -14.10 -17.83 22.33
CA ASP A 190 -15.06 -16.78 22.72
C ASP A 190 -14.39 -15.41 22.93
N ALA A 191 -13.14 -15.40 23.40
CA ALA A 191 -12.37 -14.17 23.55
C ALA A 191 -12.10 -13.51 22.19
N GLU A 192 -11.75 -14.29 21.18
CA GLU A 192 -11.45 -13.83 19.83
C GLU A 192 -12.70 -13.36 19.10
N ARG A 193 -13.83 -14.05 19.30
CA ARG A 193 -15.14 -13.59 18.81
C ARG A 193 -15.50 -12.23 19.41
N THR A 194 -15.24 -12.03 20.70
CA THR A 194 -15.47 -10.75 21.38
C THR A 194 -14.55 -9.65 20.87
N GLU A 195 -13.29 -9.99 20.58
CA GLU A 195 -12.31 -9.06 20.02
C GLU A 195 -12.71 -8.59 18.61
N LEU A 196 -13.17 -9.50 17.75
CA LEU A 196 -13.66 -9.16 16.40
C LEU A 196 -14.79 -8.13 16.40
N GLN A 197 -15.62 -8.13 17.44
CA GLN A 197 -16.70 -7.15 17.60
C GLN A 197 -16.17 -5.71 17.68
N GLN A 198 -14.97 -5.50 18.23
CA GLN A 198 -14.33 -4.19 18.33
C GLN A 198 -14.03 -3.59 16.95
N PHE A 199 -13.86 -4.45 15.94
CA PHE A 199 -13.61 -4.07 14.55
C PHE A 199 -14.88 -4.11 13.68
N GLY A 200 -16.05 -4.33 14.29
CA GLY A 200 -17.33 -4.39 13.57
C GLY A 200 -17.67 -5.77 12.99
N ILE A 201 -16.96 -6.83 13.38
CA ILE A 201 -17.31 -8.22 13.00
C ILE A 201 -17.93 -8.90 14.23
N GLY A 202 -19.24 -8.76 14.37
CA GLY A 202 -20.00 -9.42 15.43
C GLY A 202 -20.39 -10.85 15.03
N ILE A 203 -20.03 -11.81 15.87
CA ILE A 203 -20.33 -13.23 15.71
C ILE A 203 -21.34 -13.64 16.80
N GLY A 204 -22.42 -14.32 16.41
CA GLY A 204 -23.51 -14.70 17.30
C GLY A 204 -24.16 -16.02 16.89
N LYS A 205 -25.12 -16.49 17.69
CA LYS A 205 -25.93 -17.68 17.39
C LYS A 205 -27.32 -17.26 16.94
N LEU A 206 -27.80 -17.81 15.82
CA LEU A 206 -29.12 -17.51 15.24
C LEU A 206 -30.29 -18.23 15.93
N SER A 207 -30.07 -19.45 16.41
CA SER A 207 -31.11 -20.32 16.93
C SER A 207 -30.56 -21.25 18.02
N GLU A 208 -31.46 -22.03 18.63
CA GLU A 208 -31.12 -23.10 19.58
C GLU A 208 -30.23 -24.21 18.97
N ASP A 209 -30.01 -24.21 17.65
CA ASP A 209 -29.15 -25.17 16.94
C ASP A 209 -27.64 -24.88 17.08
N ASP A 210 -27.26 -23.94 17.95
CA ASP A 210 -25.88 -23.66 18.39
C ASP A 210 -24.88 -23.25 17.28
N CYS A 211 -25.35 -23.03 16.05
CA CYS A 211 -24.52 -22.58 14.92
C CYS A 211 -24.13 -21.11 15.09
N TRP A 212 -22.83 -20.84 15.03
CA TRP A 212 -22.28 -19.49 15.04
C TRP A 212 -22.26 -18.89 13.63
N GLU A 213 -22.60 -17.62 13.50
CA GLU A 213 -22.51 -16.88 12.25
C GLU A 213 -22.15 -15.41 12.47
N VAL A 214 -21.73 -14.74 11.40
CA VAL A 214 -21.48 -13.31 11.37
C VAL A 214 -22.79 -12.53 11.27
N MET A 215 -23.16 -11.87 12.36
CA MET A 215 -24.43 -11.15 12.52
C MET A 215 -24.37 -9.69 12.06
N THR A 216 -23.17 -9.08 12.01
CA THR A 216 -23.08 -7.63 11.80
C THR A 216 -23.36 -7.25 10.35
N PRO A 217 -24.26 -6.25 10.10
CA PRO A 217 -24.41 -5.68 8.78
C PRO A 217 -23.15 -4.89 8.39
N GLY A 218 -22.69 -5.05 7.15
CA GLY A 218 -21.49 -4.36 6.67
C GLY A 218 -20.66 -5.24 5.76
N ASP A 219 -19.39 -4.88 5.61
CA ASP A 219 -18.44 -5.55 4.72
C ASP A 219 -17.29 -6.12 5.56
N CYS A 220 -17.33 -7.42 5.83
CA CYS A 220 -16.31 -8.07 6.65
C CYS A 220 -14.94 -8.06 5.99
N ASP A 221 -14.85 -7.99 4.65
CA ASP A 221 -13.56 -7.78 3.98
C ASP A 221 -12.90 -6.47 4.46
N LEU A 222 -13.65 -5.38 4.49
CA LEU A 222 -13.09 -4.07 4.86
C LEU A 222 -12.82 -3.97 6.37
N PHE A 223 -13.68 -4.54 7.20
CA PHE A 223 -13.47 -4.58 8.65
C PHE A 223 -12.23 -5.41 9.02
N LEU A 224 -12.07 -6.59 8.40
CA LEU A 224 -10.91 -7.44 8.64
C LEU A 224 -9.62 -6.75 8.17
N TRP A 225 -9.64 -6.11 7.00
CA TRP A 225 -8.49 -5.35 6.48
C TRP A 225 -8.04 -4.23 7.43
N LEU A 226 -8.99 -3.44 7.95
CA LEU A 226 -8.69 -2.36 8.89
C LEU A 226 -8.07 -2.91 10.19
N ALA A 227 -8.59 -4.03 10.70
CA ALA A 227 -8.05 -4.66 11.90
C ALA A 227 -6.63 -5.24 11.70
N ILE A 228 -6.36 -5.83 10.52
CA ILE A 228 -5.01 -6.31 10.16
C ILE A 228 -4.02 -5.15 10.11
N LYS A 229 -4.43 -4.00 9.55
CA LYS A 229 -3.59 -2.80 9.51
C LYS A 229 -3.22 -2.31 10.92
N ASP A 230 -4.12 -2.48 11.89
CA ASP A 230 -3.89 -2.17 13.31
C ASP A 230 -3.13 -3.29 14.05
N GLN A 231 -2.57 -4.26 13.31
CA GLN A 231 -1.75 -5.37 13.81
C GLN A 231 -2.50 -6.27 14.80
N ASN A 232 -3.81 -6.41 14.64
CA ASN A 232 -4.60 -7.29 15.47
C ASN A 232 -4.22 -8.78 15.23
N GLU A 233 -3.88 -9.50 16.30
CA GLU A 233 -3.41 -10.89 16.22
C GLU A 233 -4.50 -11.86 15.73
N THR A 234 -5.72 -11.72 16.24
CA THR A 234 -6.87 -12.54 15.84
C THR A 234 -7.19 -12.38 14.36
N CYS A 235 -7.25 -11.14 13.87
CA CYS A 235 -7.48 -10.85 12.45
C CYS A 235 -6.33 -11.33 11.56
N SER A 236 -5.09 -11.25 12.04
CA SER A 236 -3.92 -11.80 11.34
C SER A 236 -4.00 -13.33 11.22
N ARG A 237 -4.51 -14.02 12.26
CA ARG A 237 -4.71 -15.47 12.21
C ARG A 237 -5.83 -15.88 11.25
N ILE A 238 -6.92 -15.11 11.20
CA ILE A 238 -7.98 -15.30 10.21
C ILE A 238 -7.40 -15.17 8.80
N LEU A 239 -6.61 -14.12 8.54
CA LEU A 239 -5.95 -13.92 7.24
C LEU A 239 -5.06 -15.12 6.88
N GLN A 240 -4.30 -15.66 7.83
CA GLN A 240 -3.42 -16.82 7.58
C GLN A 240 -4.19 -18.09 7.22
N ALA A 241 -5.41 -18.25 7.73
CA ALA A 241 -6.29 -19.38 7.43
C ALA A 241 -6.96 -19.27 6.05
N MET A 242 -6.98 -18.09 5.43
CA MET A 242 -7.53 -17.88 4.09
C MET A 242 -6.60 -18.41 2.99
N ASP A 243 -7.20 -18.84 1.88
CA ASP A 243 -6.45 -19.15 0.67
C ASP A 243 -5.93 -17.89 -0.04
N GLU A 244 -4.97 -18.05 -0.95
CA GLU A 244 -4.37 -16.92 -1.67
C GLU A 244 -5.38 -16.10 -2.50
N PRO A 245 -6.35 -16.71 -3.21
CA PRO A 245 -7.41 -15.96 -3.89
C PRO A 245 -8.22 -15.04 -2.96
N LEU A 246 -8.58 -15.51 -1.76
CA LEU A 246 -9.33 -14.70 -0.80
C LEU A 246 -8.47 -13.60 -0.18
N LYS A 247 -7.20 -13.91 0.15
CA LYS A 247 -6.24 -12.89 0.59
C LYS A 247 -6.07 -11.78 -0.44
N LEU A 248 -5.96 -12.13 -1.73
CA LEU A 248 -5.84 -11.16 -2.81
C LEU A 248 -7.10 -10.32 -2.97
N HIS A 249 -8.28 -10.93 -2.84
CA HIS A 249 -9.57 -10.21 -2.86
C HIS A 249 -9.65 -9.18 -1.73
N LEU A 250 -9.35 -9.60 -0.49
CA LEU A 250 -9.30 -8.75 0.69
C LEU A 250 -8.34 -7.57 0.51
N ALA A 251 -7.09 -7.88 0.11
CA ALA A 251 -6.06 -6.87 -0.12
C ALA A 251 -6.47 -5.87 -1.21
N SER A 252 -7.15 -6.33 -2.27
CA SER A 252 -7.64 -5.46 -3.34
C SER A 252 -8.72 -4.49 -2.85
N LYS A 253 -9.71 -4.97 -2.08
CA LYS A 253 -10.75 -4.09 -1.50
C LYS A 253 -10.16 -3.10 -0.50
N GLY A 254 -9.26 -3.57 0.35
CA GLY A 254 -8.55 -2.72 1.32
C GLY A 254 -7.69 -1.64 0.65
N ALA A 255 -6.91 -2.00 -0.37
CA ALA A 255 -6.10 -1.07 -1.15
C ALA A 255 -6.95 -0.05 -1.91
N ALA A 256 -8.11 -0.46 -2.44
CA ALA A 256 -9.05 0.45 -3.11
C ALA A 256 -9.56 1.52 -2.14
N LEU A 257 -10.05 1.11 -0.96
CA LEU A 257 -10.56 2.05 0.04
C LEU A 257 -9.47 3.03 0.48
N TRP A 258 -8.31 2.49 0.87
CA TRP A 258 -7.20 3.31 1.36
C TRP A 258 -6.70 4.29 0.30
N SER A 259 -6.46 3.83 -0.93
CA SER A 259 -5.90 4.68 -1.98
C SER A 259 -6.89 5.76 -2.42
N LEU A 260 -8.20 5.47 -2.50
CA LEU A 260 -9.23 6.46 -2.80
C LEU A 260 -9.29 7.54 -1.71
N GLN A 261 -9.28 7.16 -0.43
CA GLN A 261 -9.28 8.11 0.68
C GLN A 261 -8.01 8.97 0.69
N ALA A 262 -6.84 8.35 0.53
CA ALA A 262 -5.56 9.06 0.52
C ALA A 262 -5.50 10.09 -0.61
N ASN A 263 -5.87 9.70 -1.84
CA ASN A 263 -5.79 10.58 -3.01
C ASN A 263 -6.87 11.67 -3.00
N ALA A 264 -8.04 11.44 -2.42
CA ALA A 264 -9.07 12.47 -2.31
C ALA A 264 -8.64 13.68 -1.47
N THR A 265 -7.69 13.53 -0.54
CA THR A 265 -7.11 14.67 0.19
C THR A 265 -6.25 15.58 -0.70
N GLN A 266 -5.67 15.02 -1.76
CA GLN A 266 -4.73 15.70 -2.66
C GLN A 266 -5.36 16.12 -4.00
N HIS A 267 -6.45 15.44 -4.40
CA HIS A 267 -7.10 15.60 -5.70
C HIS A 267 -8.59 15.92 -5.51
N GLY A 268 -8.96 17.19 -5.71
CA GLY A 268 -10.35 17.65 -5.58
C GLY A 268 -11.35 16.86 -6.44
N THR A 269 -10.93 16.44 -7.64
CA THR A 269 -11.75 15.60 -8.53
C THR A 269 -12.03 14.22 -7.93
N ILE A 270 -11.05 13.59 -7.28
CA ILE A 270 -11.21 12.30 -6.61
C ILE A 270 -12.10 12.45 -5.38
N ARG A 271 -11.95 13.54 -4.61
CA ARG A 271 -12.86 13.84 -3.50
C ARG A 271 -14.32 13.91 -3.95
N LEU A 272 -14.59 14.65 -5.03
CA LEU A 272 -15.95 14.75 -5.58
C LEU A 272 -16.47 13.39 -6.08
N LEU A 273 -15.61 12.59 -6.73
CA LEU A 273 -15.97 11.24 -7.16
C LEU A 273 -16.33 10.34 -5.97
N CYS A 274 -15.53 10.35 -4.90
CA CYS A 274 -15.78 9.61 -3.66
C CYS A 274 -17.09 10.07 -2.96
N GLU A 275 -17.31 11.38 -2.88
CA GLU A 275 -18.55 11.95 -2.33
C GLU A 275 -19.80 11.56 -3.14
N GLN A 276 -19.68 11.46 -4.46
CA GLN A 276 -20.75 10.99 -5.32
C GLN A 276 -20.97 9.48 -5.15
N ALA A 277 -19.90 8.68 -5.20
CA ALA A 277 -19.96 7.24 -5.05
C ALA A 277 -20.60 6.80 -3.73
N SER A 278 -20.28 7.47 -2.62
CA SER A 278 -20.86 7.19 -1.30
C SER A 278 -22.37 7.38 -1.19
N LYS A 279 -22.98 8.14 -2.12
CA LYS A 279 -24.42 8.42 -2.16
C LYS A 279 -25.19 7.50 -3.13
N GLN A 280 -24.49 6.77 -3.99
CA GLN A 280 -25.11 5.87 -4.96
C GLN A 280 -25.35 4.49 -4.35
N PRO A 281 -26.35 3.73 -4.84
CA PRO A 281 -26.44 2.30 -4.55
C PRO A 281 -25.14 1.57 -4.91
N GLY A 282 -24.76 0.60 -4.09
CA GLY A 282 -23.52 -0.18 -4.25
C GLY A 282 -23.14 -0.93 -2.98
N GLY A 283 -21.93 -1.50 -2.98
CA GLY A 283 -21.36 -2.20 -1.84
C GLY A 283 -21.17 -1.28 -0.64
N PHE A 284 -21.14 -1.88 0.55
CA PHE A 284 -20.99 -1.12 1.79
C PHE A 284 -19.68 -0.32 1.82
N GLY A 285 -18.61 -0.79 1.15
CA GLY A 285 -17.35 -0.07 1.03
C GLY A 285 -17.46 1.34 0.48
N ARG A 286 -18.41 1.61 -0.44
CA ARG A 286 -18.63 2.98 -0.94
C ARG A 286 -19.05 3.95 0.15
N LYS A 287 -19.79 3.48 1.17
CA LYS A 287 -20.23 4.33 2.29
C LYS A 287 -19.07 4.79 3.15
N LEU A 288 -17.95 4.07 3.12
CA LEU A 288 -16.72 4.42 3.83
C LEU A 288 -15.89 5.48 3.09
N LEU A 289 -16.29 5.91 1.89
CA LEU A 289 -15.64 6.98 1.13
C LEU A 289 -16.03 8.39 1.58
N VAL A 290 -16.88 8.54 2.60
CA VAL A 290 -17.18 9.87 3.17
C VAL A 290 -15.94 10.35 3.93
N ILE A 291 -15.30 11.38 3.39
CA ILE A 291 -14.11 11.98 3.98
C ILE A 291 -14.61 13.08 4.92
N ALA A 292 -14.27 12.94 6.21
CA ALA A 292 -14.57 13.93 7.24
C ALA A 292 -13.72 15.20 7.07
#